data_AF-A0A414AUN2-F1
#
_entry.id   AF-A0A414AUN2-F1
#
_cell.length_a   1.000
_cell.length_b   1.000
_cell.length_c   1.000
_cell.angle_alpha   90.00
_cell.angle_beta   90.00
_cell.angle_gamma   90.00
#
_symmetry.space_group_name_H-M   'P 1'
#
loop_
_entity.id
_entity.type
_entity.pdbx_description
1 polymer ?
#
loop_
_entity_poly.entity_id
_entity_poly.type
_entity_poly.pdbx_seq_one_letter_code
_entity_poly.pdbx_strand_id
1 'polypeptide(L)' 'MMDKKRIRETLNDAVERYLLGDVDGDFRFNYIWLTAQLSFACTIDAITFEERDTLRRVVTHAYKTNRRGPECVDFPRLS' A
#
# COMPACT_ATOMS: atom_id res chain seq x y z
N MET A 1 -6.53 -15.05 15.03
CA MET A 1 -5.74 -13.83 14.79
C MET A 1 -5.11 -13.98 13.41
N MET A 2 -5.26 -13.02 12.49
CA MET A 2 -4.55 -13.10 11.21
C MET A 2 -3.04 -13.14 11.49
N ASP A 3 -2.32 -13.98 10.76
CA ASP A 3 -0.87 -14.04 10.80
C ASP A 3 -0.30 -12.70 10.30
N LYS A 4 0.54 -12.04 11.11
CA LYS A 4 1.18 -10.76 10.75
C LYS A 4 1.92 -10.88 9.42
N LYS A 5 2.53 -12.05 9.16
CA LYS A 5 3.20 -12.33 7.89
C LYS A 5 2.23 -12.21 6.71
N ARG A 6 1.05 -12.82 6.81
CA ARG A 6 0.02 -12.77 5.78
C ARG A 6 -0.51 -11.36 5.54
N ILE A 7 -0.64 -10.55 6.58
CA ILE A 7 -1.05 -9.14 6.44
C ILE A 7 0.01 -8.35 5.66
N ARG A 8 1.30 -8.57 5.96
CA ARG A 8 2.41 -7.87 5.31
C ARG A 8 2.53 -8.24 3.83
N GLU A 9 2.40 -9.53 3.50
CA GLU A 9 2.30 -10.00 2.11
C GLU A 9 1.11 -9.35 1.38
N THR A 10 -0.07 -9.34 2.01
CA THR A 10 -1.28 -8.72 1.44
C THR A 10 -1.09 -7.22 1.17
N LEU A 11 -0.40 -6.51 2.06
CA LEU A 11 -0.10 -5.09 1.88
C LEU A 11 0.89 -4.85 0.74
N ASN A 12 1.93 -5.67 0.62
CA ASN A 12 2.87 -5.59 -0.51
C ASN A 12 2.11 -5.78 -1.84
N ASP A 13 1.29 -6.82 -1.94
CA ASP A 13 0.51 -7.11 -3.16
C ASP A 13 -0.46 -5.97 -3.49
N ALA A 14 -1.13 -5.41 -2.47
CA ALA A 14 -2.07 -4.31 -2.67
C ALA A 14 -1.39 -3.02 -3.12
N VAL A 15 -0.22 -2.70 -2.55
CA VAL A 15 0.60 -1.54 -2.97
C VAL A 15 1.12 -1.75 -4.39
N GLU A 16 1.62 -2.95 -4.71
CA GLU A 16 2.11 -3.30 -6.04
C GLU A 16 1.02 -3.17 -7.11
N ARG A 17 -0.17 -3.75 -6.90
CA ARG A 17 -1.31 -3.61 -7.82
C ARG A 17 -1.73 -2.16 -8.01
N TYR A 18 -1.78 -1.40 -6.91
CA TYR A 18 -2.07 0.03 -6.97
C TYR A 18 -1.07 0.82 -7.83
N LEU A 19 0.22 0.51 -7.70
CA LEU A 19 1.30 1.12 -8.49
C LEU A 19 1.30 0.66 -9.95
N LEU A 20 0.89 -0.57 -10.24
CA LEU A 20 0.68 -1.06 -11.61
C LEU A 20 -0.53 -0.41 -12.29
N GLY A 21 -1.44 0.21 -11.51
CA GLY A 21 -2.76 0.62 -11.99
C GLY A 21 -3.69 -0.57 -12.25
N ASP A 22 -3.30 -1.76 -11.79
CA ASP A 22 -4.09 -3.00 -11.84
C ASP A 22 -5.05 -3.05 -10.65
N VAL A 23 -5.97 -2.09 -10.63
CA VAL A 23 -6.96 -1.93 -9.56
C VAL A 23 -8.34 -1.75 -10.13
N ASP A 24 -9.31 -2.43 -9.52
CA ASP A 24 -10.72 -2.30 -9.88
C ASP A 24 -11.27 -0.95 -9.41
N GLY A 25 -12.08 -0.32 -10.26
CA GLY A 25 -12.84 0.88 -9.92
C GLY A 25 -12.02 2.18 -9.87
N ASP A 26 -12.52 3.14 -9.10
CA ASP A 26 -11.97 4.49 -9.07
C ASP A 26 -10.61 4.56 -8.35
N PHE A 27 -9.65 5.27 -8.94
CA PHE A 27 -8.30 5.33 -8.39
C PHE A 27 -8.24 6.11 -7.08
N ARG A 28 -9.07 7.14 -6.93
CA ARG A 28 -9.16 7.88 -5.67
C ARG A 28 -9.77 7.02 -4.57
N PHE A 29 -10.74 6.18 -4.90
CA PHE A 29 -11.25 5.16 -3.97
C PHE A 29 -10.13 4.21 -3.53
N ASN A 30 -9.36 3.65 -4.47
CA ASN A 30 -8.24 2.75 -4.15
C ASN A 30 -7.18 3.43 -3.28
N TYR A 31 -6.85 4.70 -3.56
CA TYR A 31 -5.98 5.50 -2.71
C TYR A 31 -6.50 5.57 -1.27
N ILE A 32 -7.75 5.99 -1.08
CA ILE A 32 -8.37 6.11 0.25
C ILE A 32 -8.38 4.77 0.96
N TRP A 33 -8.82 3.71 0.28
CA TRP A 33 -8.88 2.36 0.82
C TRP A 33 -7.50 1.87 1.28
N LEU A 34 -6.47 2.00 0.44
CA LEU A 34 -5.12 1.54 0.76
C LEU A 34 -4.51 2.32 1.94
N THR A 35 -4.73 3.64 2.02
CA THR A 35 -4.28 4.42 3.20
C THR A 35 -5.00 4.01 4.49
N ALA A 36 -6.26 3.57 4.41
CA ALA A 36 -6.99 3.02 5.54
C ALA A 36 -6.44 1.66 5.96
N GLN A 37 -6.12 0.77 5.02
CA GLN A 37 -5.50 -0.54 5.32
C GLN A 37 -4.14 -0.39 6.00
N LEU A 38 -3.30 0.53 5.53
CA LEU A 38 -2.01 0.82 6.18
C LEU A 38 -2.22 1.31 7.62
N SER A 39 -3.21 2.19 7.84
CA SER A 39 -3.53 2.68 9.18
C SER A 39 -4.01 1.55 10.09
N PHE A 40 -4.91 0.70 9.61
CA PHE A 40 -5.42 -0.45 10.34
C PHE A 40 -4.30 -1.43 10.71
N ALA A 41 -3.44 -1.80 9.76
CA ALA A 41 -2.32 -2.71 9.99
C ALA A 41 -1.34 -2.18 11.05
N CYS A 42 -1.12 -0.86 11.08
CA CYS A 42 -0.33 -0.22 12.12
C CYS A 42 -1.04 -0.26 13.49
N THR A 43 -2.36 -0.07 13.54
CA THR A 43 -3.16 -0.12 14.79
C THR A 43 -3.16 -1.50 15.45
N ILE A 44 -3.06 -2.58 14.67
CA ILE A 44 -3.01 -3.95 15.17
C ILE A 44 -1.57 -4.50 15.30
N ASP A 45 -0.57 -3.63 15.26
CA ASP A 45 0.86 -3.96 15.34
C ASP A 45 1.34 -4.99 14.29
N ALA A 46 0.71 -5.03 13.11
CA ALA A 46 1.16 -5.86 11.99
C ALA A 46 2.32 -5.20 11.22
N ILE A 47 2.39 -3.87 11.23
CA ILE A 47 3.47 -3.06 10.68
C ILE A 47 3.85 -1.96 11.66
N THR A 48 5.09 -1.47 11.58
CA THR A 48 5.54 -0.34 12.39
C THR A 48 4.98 0.99 11.87
N PHE A 49 5.06 2.03 12.69
CA PHE A 49 4.71 3.39 12.29
C PHE A 49 5.55 3.88 11.08
N GLU A 50 6.83 3.53 11.05
CA GLU A 50 7.77 3.91 9.99
C GLU A 50 7.46 3.19 8.67
N GLU A 51 7.18 1.89 8.73
CA GLU A 51 6.73 1.10 7.57
C GLU A 51 5.43 1.68 6.99
N ARG A 52 4.47 2.02 7.86
CA ARG A 52 3.22 2.67 7.46
C ARG A 52 3.48 4.01 6.78
N ASP A 53 4.28 4.89 7.38
CA ASP A 53 4.55 6.22 6.80
C ASP A 53 5.26 6.11 5.44
N THR A 54 6.22 5.20 5.34
CA THR A 54 6.96 4.93 4.11
C THR A 54 6.03 4.49 2.98
N LEU A 55 5.22 3.44 3.20
CA LEU A 55 4.26 2.97 2.19
C LEU A 55 3.20 4.02 1.86
N ARG A 56 2.74 4.79 2.86
CA ARG A 56 1.77 5.87 2.63
C ARG A 56 2.33 6.97 1.74
N ARG A 57 3.63 7.30 1.86
CA ARG A 57 4.30 8.27 0.97
C ARG A 57 4.34 7.77 -0.47
N VAL A 58 4.67 6.49 -0.67
CA VAL A 58 4.67 5.84 -1.99
C VAL A 58 3.29 5.94 -2.65
N VAL A 59 2.25 5.49 -1.94
CA VAL A 59 0.86 5.49 -2.41
C VAL A 59 0.36 6.91 -2.69
N THR A 60 0.72 7.87 -1.83
CA THR A 60 0.37 9.29 -2.00
C THR A 60 1.11 9.93 -3.18
N HIS A 61 2.36 9.58 -3.41
CA HIS A 61 3.13 10.08 -4.55
C HIS A 61 2.50 9.60 -5.87
N ALA A 62 2.21 8.30 -5.99
CA ALA A 62 1.53 7.73 -7.15
C ALA A 62 0.15 8.39 -7.38
N TYR A 63 -0.61 8.63 -6.30
CA TYR A 63 -1.89 9.35 -6.39
C TYR A 63 -1.73 10.76 -6.97
N LYS A 64 -0.83 11.57 -6.39
CA LYS A 64 -0.65 12.98 -6.74
C LYS A 64 -0.07 13.19 -8.14
N THR A 65 0.79 12.27 -8.59
CA THR A 65 1.47 12.37 -9.87
C THR A 65 0.79 11.59 -10.98
N ASN A 66 -0.27 10.84 -10.64
CA ASN A 66 -0.89 9.85 -11.52
C ASN A 66 0.13 8.86 -12.12
N ARG A 67 1.25 8.61 -11.43
CA ARG A 67 2.29 7.66 -11.84
C ARG A 67 1.83 6.24 -11.59
N ARG A 68 1.78 5.44 -12.66
CA ARG A 68 1.42 4.03 -12.65
C ARG A 68 2.13 3.31 -13.78
N GLY A 69 2.38 2.02 -13.58
CA GLY A 69 3.02 1.16 -14.57
C GLY A 69 4.15 0.33 -13.95
N PRO A 70 4.73 -0.62 -14.71
CA PRO A 70 5.80 -1.49 -14.22
C PRO A 70 7.00 -0.73 -13.62
N GLU A 71 7.30 0.46 -14.14
CA GLU A 71 8.37 1.34 -13.66
C GLU A 71 8.10 1.96 -12.29
N CYS A 72 6.87 1.88 -11.79
CA CYS A 72 6.45 2.42 -10.50
C CYS A 72 6.49 1.39 -9.36
N VAL A 73 6.81 0.13 -9.65
CA VAL A 73 6.70 -1.01 -8.70
C VAL A 73 7.93 -1.16 -7.79
N ASP A 74 8.94 -0.32 -7.95
CA ASP A 74 10.08 -0.28 -7.04
C ASP A 74 9.74 0.51 -5.76
N PHE A 75 9.42 -0.21 -4.68
CA PHE A 75 9.11 0.35 -3.38
C PHE A 75 9.63 -0.54 -2.24
N PRO A 76 9.88 0.02 -1.04
CA PRO A 76 10.35 -0.75 0.11
C PRO A 76 9.25 -1.71 0.60
N ARG A 77 9.40 -3.00 0.27
CA ARG A 77 8.48 -4.06 0.68
C ARG A 77 8.63 -4.40 2.16
N LEU A 78 7.53 -4.84 2.76
CA LEU A 78 7.47 -5.37 4.12
C LEU A 78 8.03 -6.80 4.13
N SER A 79 9.02 -7.07 5.00
CA SER A 79 9.60 -8.41 5.21
C SER A 79 8.70 -9.35 6.01
#